data_AF-A0A3Q9GDS2-F1
#
_entry.id   AF-A0A3Q9GDS2-F1
#
_cell.length_a   1.000
_cell.length_b   1.000
_cell.length_c   1.000
_cell.angle_alpha   90.00
_cell.angle_beta   90.00
_cell.angle_gamma   90.00
#
_symmetry.space_group_name_H-M   'P 1'
#
loop_
_entity.id
_entity.type
_entity.pdbx_description
1 polymer ?
#
loop_
_entity_poly.entity_id
_entity_poly.type
_entity_poly.pdbx_seq_one_letter_code
_entity_poly.pdbx_strand_id
1 'polypeptide(L)'
;MILGNKFATRDLVRDLSEAVNYYVLVVTSENARLLVGTNGTLIKEVVGDSPRQEVHDELAFPIKNTTLPTGSKSDRTGSSDDHSYLKEFMNRVDKSLQRIYNASPLPVILVGDSRTLGFYEQVCDNSSIILGKVDNLPHLKDGNAQEIIDGVQELVENQRKTRYETAQGELEKARNEKMVRTDLQQIYRSAVEGNAVTLLVRQGYSVPATIDEQNATLLVAEDATDDGVNDDAVAEIIELVDHNGGEVVFVPREQMNEKEPIALMTRY
;
A
#
# COMPACT_ATOMS: atom_id res chain seq x y z
N MET A 1 -32.81 -7.58 24.18
CA MET A 1 -31.70 -8.39 23.64
C MET A 1 -31.33 -7.80 22.29
N ILE A 2 -30.31 -6.95 22.25
CA ILE A 2 -29.73 -6.43 21.01
C ILE A 2 -28.20 -6.43 21.22
N LEU A 3 -27.61 -7.62 21.11
CA LEU A 3 -26.20 -7.75 20.72
C LEU A 3 -26.21 -7.78 19.20
N GLY A 4 -25.53 -6.87 18.51
CA GLY A 4 -25.46 -6.96 17.05
C GLY A 4 -24.60 -5.92 16.33
N ASN A 5 -24.53 -4.67 16.80
CA ASN A 5 -23.91 -3.61 15.99
C ASN A 5 -22.49 -3.19 16.39
N LYS A 6 -21.89 -3.76 17.44
CA LYS A 6 -20.51 -3.44 17.86
C LYS A 6 -19.46 -4.48 17.46
N PHE A 7 -19.86 -5.68 17.02
CA PHE A 7 -18.92 -6.73 16.62
C PHE A 7 -18.53 -6.62 15.14
N ALA A 8 -19.47 -6.23 14.26
CA ALA A 8 -19.23 -6.17 12.82
C ALA A 8 -18.21 -5.10 12.39
N THR A 9 -17.99 -4.06 13.21
CA THR A 9 -16.98 -3.02 12.92
C THR A 9 -15.59 -3.39 13.44
N ARG A 10 -15.48 -4.34 14.38
CA ARG A 10 -14.21 -4.69 15.06
C ARG A 10 -13.37 -5.69 14.28
N ASP A 11 -13.99 -6.70 13.65
CA ASP A 11 -13.28 -7.61 12.74
C ASP A 11 -12.80 -6.89 11.48
N LEU A 12 -13.57 -5.91 11.00
CA LEU A 12 -13.23 -5.08 9.83
C LEU A 12 -12.03 -4.15 10.07
N VAL A 13 -11.86 -3.61 11.28
CA VAL A 13 -10.69 -2.79 11.64
C VAL A 13 -9.44 -3.68 11.86
N ARG A 14 -9.64 -4.89 12.38
CA ARG A 14 -8.56 -5.87 12.58
C ARG A 14 -8.01 -6.39 11.24
N ASP A 15 -8.87 -6.68 10.28
CA ASP A 15 -8.45 -7.00 8.91
C ASP A 15 -7.78 -5.79 8.21
N LEU A 16 -8.14 -4.55 8.58
CA LEU A 16 -7.61 -3.33 7.98
C LEU A 16 -6.20 -2.97 8.51
N SER A 17 -5.91 -3.30 9.77
CA SER A 17 -4.57 -3.15 10.37
C SER A 17 -3.52 -4.02 9.67
N GLU A 18 -3.93 -5.17 9.14
CA GLU A 18 -3.07 -6.12 8.41
C GLU A 18 -2.91 -5.80 6.92
N ALA A 19 -3.69 -4.87 6.39
CA ALA A 19 -3.85 -4.68 4.96
C ALA A 19 -3.00 -3.52 4.46
N VAL A 20 -1.83 -3.84 3.89
CA VAL A 20 -1.05 -2.86 3.11
C VAL A 20 -1.89 -2.43 1.92
N ASN A 21 -2.45 -1.23 2.01
CA ASN A 21 -3.17 -0.60 0.90
C ASN A 21 -2.19 -0.38 -0.26
N TYR A 22 -2.67 -0.51 -1.48
CA TYR A 22 -1.88 -0.25 -2.67
C TYR A 22 -2.71 0.50 -3.70
N TYR A 23 -2.03 1.30 -4.51
CA TYR A 23 -2.62 1.89 -5.70
C TYR A 23 -2.50 0.94 -6.88
N VAL A 24 -3.56 0.89 -7.70
CA VAL A 24 -3.51 0.27 -9.02
C VAL A 24 -3.75 1.36 -10.05
N LEU A 25 -2.68 1.75 -10.74
CA LEU A 25 -2.74 2.71 -11.84
C LEU A 25 -3.00 1.94 -13.13
N VAL A 26 -4.22 2.06 -13.64
CA VAL A 26 -4.64 1.48 -14.90
C VAL A 26 -4.42 2.52 -15.99
N VAL A 27 -3.59 2.21 -16.98
CA VAL A 27 -3.29 3.09 -18.11
C VAL A 27 -3.58 2.41 -19.44
N THR A 28 -4.27 3.12 -20.31
CA THR A 28 -4.47 2.78 -21.72
C THR A 28 -4.00 3.94 -22.59
N SER A 29 -4.04 3.79 -23.92
CA SER A 29 -3.78 4.90 -24.83
C SER A 29 -4.84 6.01 -24.75
N GLU A 30 -6.03 5.73 -24.21
CA GLU A 30 -7.18 6.65 -24.22
C GLU A 30 -7.57 7.16 -22.82
N ASN A 31 -7.26 6.43 -21.76
CA ASN A 31 -7.63 6.80 -20.40
C ASN A 31 -6.64 6.27 -19.35
N ALA A 32 -6.70 6.88 -18.17
CA ALA A 32 -6.05 6.39 -16.97
C ALA A 32 -7.03 6.41 -15.80
N ARG A 33 -7.04 5.34 -14.99
CA ARG A 33 -7.85 5.17 -13.78
C ARG A 33 -6.92 4.86 -12.62
N LEU A 34 -7.29 5.30 -11.43
CA LEU A 34 -6.54 5.00 -10.21
C LEU A 34 -7.46 4.32 -9.22
N LEU A 35 -7.13 3.08 -8.86
CA LEU A 35 -7.88 2.29 -7.89
C LEU A 35 -7.07 2.18 -6.61
N VAL A 36 -7.77 2.06 -5.48
CA VAL A 36 -7.18 1.72 -4.18
C VAL A 36 -7.68 0.34 -3.81
N GLY A 37 -6.75 -0.60 -3.65
CA GLY A 37 -7.04 -1.97 -3.26
C GLY A 37 -6.40 -2.30 -1.92
N THR A 38 -6.98 -3.29 -1.25
CA THR A 38 -6.40 -3.88 -0.05
C THR A 38 -6.83 -5.34 0.05
N ASN A 39 -5.90 -6.27 0.27
CA ASN A 39 -6.20 -7.71 0.43
C ASN A 39 -7.23 -8.28 -0.59
N GLY A 40 -7.07 -7.99 -1.88
CA GLY A 40 -8.03 -8.48 -2.90
C GLY A 40 -9.37 -7.77 -2.95
N THR A 41 -9.58 -6.74 -2.14
CA THR A 41 -10.81 -5.97 -2.11
C THR A 41 -10.58 -4.57 -2.64
N LEU A 42 -11.45 -4.12 -3.55
CA LEU A 42 -11.49 -2.73 -3.95
C LEU A 42 -11.99 -1.87 -2.78
N ILE A 43 -11.17 -0.93 -2.33
CA ILE A 43 -11.58 0.06 -1.32
C ILE A 43 -12.32 1.22 -1.99
N LYS A 44 -11.72 1.79 -3.04
CA LYS A 44 -12.34 2.86 -3.82
C LYS A 44 -11.66 2.99 -5.17
N GLU A 45 -12.41 3.49 -6.13
CA GLU A 45 -11.86 4.12 -7.32
C GLU A 45 -11.65 5.62 -7.00
N VAL A 46 -10.45 6.13 -7.25
CA VAL A 46 -10.14 7.54 -7.03
C VAL A 46 -10.85 8.35 -8.11
N VAL A 47 -11.90 9.04 -7.70
CA VAL A 47 -12.64 9.99 -8.53
C VAL A 47 -12.50 11.36 -7.89
N GLY A 48 -11.87 12.30 -8.60
CA GLY A 48 -11.84 13.69 -8.16
C GLY A 48 -12.98 14.49 -8.79
N ASP A 49 -13.66 15.30 -7.98
CA ASP A 49 -14.49 16.40 -8.50
C ASP A 49 -13.57 17.56 -8.87
N SER A 50 -13.49 17.92 -10.15
CA SER A 50 -12.96 19.24 -10.51
C SER A 50 -13.97 20.03 -11.33
N PRO A 51 -14.50 21.14 -10.78
CA PRO A 51 -15.26 22.13 -11.53
C PRO A 51 -14.42 22.95 -12.52
N ARG A 52 -13.10 22.71 -12.64
CA ARG A 52 -12.19 23.54 -13.46
C ARG A 52 -11.14 22.69 -14.18
N GLN A 53 -11.43 22.33 -15.42
CA GLN A 53 -10.45 21.82 -16.40
C GLN A 53 -9.70 22.97 -17.11
N GLU A 54 -9.34 24.04 -16.39
CA GLU A 54 -8.75 25.26 -16.98
C GLU A 54 -7.39 25.64 -16.36
N VAL A 55 -6.54 24.68 -15.99
CA VAL A 55 -5.09 24.95 -15.84
C VAL A 55 -4.32 23.69 -16.24
N HIS A 56 -3.36 23.85 -17.13
CA HIS A 56 -2.64 22.80 -17.86
C HIS A 56 -1.74 21.84 -17.03
N ASP A 57 -1.91 21.71 -15.72
CA ASP A 57 -0.96 20.92 -14.89
C ASP A 57 -1.57 19.82 -14.01
N GLU A 58 -2.89 19.67 -13.87
CA GLU A 58 -3.43 18.79 -12.81
C GLU A 58 -4.75 18.13 -13.24
N LEU A 59 -4.74 16.81 -13.44
CA LEU A 59 -5.92 16.06 -13.87
C LEU A 59 -6.42 15.16 -12.74
N ALA A 60 -7.70 15.28 -12.41
CA ALA A 60 -8.36 14.34 -11.53
C ALA A 60 -8.56 13.00 -12.26
N PHE A 61 -8.32 11.89 -11.58
CA PHE A 61 -8.73 10.58 -12.08
C PHE A 61 -10.26 10.49 -12.12
N PRO A 62 -10.83 9.78 -13.12
CA PRO A 62 -10.16 9.20 -14.29
C PRO A 62 -9.73 10.26 -15.32
N ILE A 63 -8.52 10.10 -15.86
CA ILE A 63 -7.94 11.03 -16.83
C ILE A 63 -8.22 10.52 -18.25
N LYS A 64 -8.78 11.36 -19.11
CA LYS A 64 -8.97 11.04 -20.54
C LYS A 64 -7.86 11.63 -21.38
N ASN A 65 -7.38 10.88 -22.37
CA ASN A 65 -6.41 11.37 -23.32
C ASN A 65 -7.08 12.30 -24.34
N THR A 66 -6.90 13.61 -24.15
CA THR A 66 -7.39 14.65 -25.05
C THR A 66 -6.34 15.12 -26.07
N THR A 67 -5.11 14.59 -26.03
CA THR A 67 -4.05 14.96 -26.99
C THR A 67 -4.13 14.16 -28.29
N LEU A 68 -5.03 13.18 -28.39
CA LEU A 68 -5.33 12.50 -29.64
C LEU A 68 -6.09 13.44 -30.58
N PRO A 69 -5.60 13.72 -31.80
CA PRO A 69 -6.32 14.54 -32.77
C PRO A 69 -7.66 13.92 -33.15
N THR A 70 -8.76 14.66 -33.03
CA THR A 70 -10.11 14.23 -33.43
C THR A 70 -10.39 14.36 -34.94
N GLY A 71 -9.34 14.55 -35.76
CA GLY A 71 -9.42 14.88 -37.18
C GLY A 71 -9.02 13.73 -38.13
N SER A 72 -9.72 13.66 -39.26
CA SER A 72 -9.62 12.70 -40.38
C SER A 72 -8.23 12.09 -40.67
N LYS A 73 -8.27 10.81 -41.07
CA LYS A 73 -7.15 9.91 -41.45
C LYS A 73 -6.21 10.41 -42.57
N SER A 74 -6.28 11.66 -43.01
CA SER A 74 -5.57 12.19 -44.18
C SER A 74 -4.25 12.94 -43.89
N ASP A 75 -3.97 13.35 -42.65
CA ASP A 75 -2.72 14.06 -42.29
C ASP A 75 -1.74 13.20 -41.49
N ARG A 76 -1.68 11.88 -41.74
CA ARG A 76 -0.74 10.98 -41.06
C ARG A 76 0.68 11.13 -41.61
N THR A 77 1.36 12.21 -41.28
CA THR A 77 2.83 12.25 -41.30
C THR A 77 3.36 11.59 -40.03
N GLY A 78 3.55 10.27 -40.08
CA GLY A 78 4.54 9.60 -39.23
C GLY A 78 4.07 9.10 -37.85
N SER A 79 4.48 7.88 -37.53
CA SER A 79 4.34 7.21 -36.24
C SER A 79 4.96 7.96 -35.05
N SER A 80 5.79 8.96 -35.32
CA SER A 80 6.53 9.74 -34.33
C SER A 80 5.64 10.72 -33.55
N ASP A 81 4.67 11.34 -34.21
CA ASP A 81 3.77 12.32 -33.57
C ASP A 81 2.83 11.61 -32.58
N ASP A 82 2.26 10.47 -32.99
CA ASP A 82 1.43 9.60 -32.14
C ASP A 82 2.16 9.15 -30.86
N HIS A 83 3.49 8.94 -30.93
CA HIS A 83 4.31 8.58 -29.76
C HIS A 83 4.54 9.77 -28.83
N SER A 84 4.76 10.97 -29.39
CA SER A 84 4.93 12.19 -28.59
C SER A 84 3.66 12.50 -27.81
N TYR A 85 2.49 12.44 -28.44
CA TYR A 85 1.21 12.68 -27.78
C TYR A 85 0.90 11.67 -26.67
N LEU A 86 1.26 10.39 -26.88
CA LEU A 86 1.09 9.36 -25.86
C LEU A 86 2.04 9.58 -24.67
N LYS A 87 3.30 9.98 -24.92
CA LYS A 87 4.24 10.34 -23.85
C LYS A 87 3.77 11.53 -23.03
N GLU A 88 3.27 12.57 -23.69
CA GLU A 88 2.70 13.75 -23.00
C GLU A 88 1.47 13.37 -22.16
N PHE A 89 0.64 12.45 -22.65
CA PHE A 89 -0.46 11.90 -21.85
C PHE A 89 0.05 11.13 -20.63
N MET A 90 0.99 10.20 -20.80
CA MET A 90 1.59 9.44 -19.69
C MET A 90 2.26 10.35 -18.66
N ASN A 91 2.96 11.40 -19.09
CA ASN A 91 3.61 12.37 -18.20
C ASN A 91 2.59 13.12 -17.33
N ARG A 92 1.44 13.50 -17.91
CA ARG A 92 0.34 14.12 -17.14
C ARG A 92 -0.27 13.15 -16.12
N VAL A 93 -0.36 11.86 -16.48
CA VAL A 93 -0.81 10.81 -15.56
C VAL A 93 0.18 10.64 -14.41
N ASP A 94 1.49 10.57 -14.69
CA ASP A 94 2.53 10.42 -13.66
C ASP A 94 2.55 11.61 -12.69
N LYS A 95 2.52 12.85 -13.18
CA LYS A 95 2.40 14.05 -12.32
C LYS A 95 1.19 13.97 -11.36
N SER A 96 0.06 13.49 -11.86
CA SER A 96 -1.17 13.36 -11.08
C SER A 96 -1.04 12.24 -10.03
N LEU A 97 -0.39 11.12 -10.39
CA LEU A 97 -0.05 10.04 -9.44
C LEU A 97 0.90 10.53 -8.34
N GLN A 98 2.00 11.21 -8.69
CA GLN A 98 2.99 11.69 -7.73
C GLN A 98 2.37 12.59 -6.67
N ARG A 99 1.40 13.44 -7.02
CA ARG A 99 0.69 14.27 -6.04
C ARG A 99 -0.10 13.43 -5.04
N ILE A 100 -0.83 12.43 -5.52
CA ILE A 100 -1.62 11.53 -4.65
C ILE A 100 -0.68 10.72 -3.76
N TYR A 101 0.41 10.21 -4.33
CA TYR A 101 1.44 9.48 -3.60
C TYR A 101 2.10 10.35 -2.51
N ASN A 102 2.48 11.59 -2.81
CA ASN A 102 3.10 12.48 -1.83
C ASN A 102 2.17 12.86 -0.67
N ALA A 103 0.85 12.83 -0.89
CA ALA A 103 -0.14 13.05 0.17
C ALA A 103 -0.43 11.77 0.98
N SER A 104 -0.38 10.60 0.33
CA SER A 104 -0.59 9.30 0.96
C SER A 104 0.26 8.25 0.22
N PRO A 105 1.49 7.97 0.74
CA PRO A 105 2.45 7.12 0.07
C PRO A 105 2.02 5.66 0.20
N LEU A 106 1.59 5.07 -0.90
CA LEU A 106 1.27 3.65 -1.00
C LEU A 106 1.98 3.04 -2.21
N PRO A 107 2.41 1.77 -2.15
CA PRO A 107 2.99 1.09 -3.30
C PRO A 107 2.03 1.11 -4.49
N VAL A 108 2.58 1.25 -5.69
CA VAL A 108 1.82 1.40 -6.94
C VAL A 108 2.03 0.19 -7.84
N ILE A 109 0.95 -0.38 -8.35
CA ILE A 109 0.95 -1.43 -9.36
C ILE A 109 0.48 -0.83 -10.69
N LEU A 110 1.25 -1.05 -11.75
CA LEU A 110 0.88 -0.59 -13.08
C LEU A 110 0.07 -1.67 -13.83
N VAL A 111 -1.04 -1.27 -14.42
CA VAL A 111 -1.87 -2.14 -15.25
C VAL A 111 -2.08 -1.47 -16.59
N GLY A 112 -1.79 -2.16 -17.69
CA GLY A 112 -1.86 -1.57 -19.03
C GLY A 112 -1.37 -2.55 -20.07
N ASP A 113 -1.65 -2.32 -21.35
CA ASP A 113 -0.99 -3.12 -22.37
C ASP A 113 0.55 -2.87 -22.36
N SER A 114 1.32 -3.85 -22.81
CA SER A 114 2.79 -3.81 -22.80
C SER A 114 3.37 -2.55 -23.46
N ARG A 115 2.73 -2.03 -24.51
CA ARG A 115 3.17 -0.82 -25.21
C ARG A 115 2.92 0.42 -24.36
N THR A 116 1.73 0.58 -23.81
CA THR A 116 1.34 1.73 -22.97
C THR A 116 2.20 1.79 -21.71
N LEU A 117 2.43 0.64 -21.06
CA LEU A 117 3.31 0.54 -19.89
C LEU A 117 4.75 0.95 -20.22
N GLY A 118 5.28 0.52 -21.37
CA GLY A 118 6.62 0.93 -21.81
C GLY A 118 6.75 2.44 -22.07
N PHE A 119 5.67 3.12 -22.46
CA PHE A 119 5.66 4.59 -22.57
C PHE A 119 5.59 5.27 -21.20
N TYR A 120 4.81 4.71 -20.26
CA TYR A 120 4.74 5.23 -18.90
C TYR A 120 6.10 5.13 -18.20
N GLU A 121 6.78 3.99 -18.29
CA GLU A 121 8.11 3.77 -17.69
C GLU A 121 9.16 4.80 -18.17
N GLN A 122 9.05 5.31 -19.41
CA GLN A 122 9.98 6.30 -19.95
C GLN A 122 9.79 7.72 -19.38
N VAL A 123 8.63 8.00 -18.81
CA VAL A 123 8.27 9.33 -18.28
C VAL A 123 8.00 9.31 -16.78
N CYS A 124 8.16 8.16 -16.12
CA CYS A 124 7.90 8.01 -14.70
C CYS A 124 9.00 8.69 -13.88
N ASP A 125 8.61 9.68 -13.07
CA ASP A 125 9.56 10.44 -12.26
C ASP A 125 10.09 9.63 -11.06
N ASN A 126 9.26 8.76 -10.49
CA ASN A 126 9.61 7.98 -9.31
C ASN A 126 9.30 6.48 -9.52
N SER A 127 10.16 5.79 -10.24
CA SER A 127 10.01 4.35 -10.50
C SER A 127 10.15 3.47 -9.23
N SER A 128 10.70 4.00 -8.14
CA SER A 128 10.90 3.24 -6.89
C SER A 128 9.59 2.90 -6.16
N ILE A 129 8.51 3.63 -6.44
CA ILE A 129 7.17 3.37 -5.87
C ILE A 129 6.43 2.25 -6.61
N ILE A 130 6.93 1.85 -7.78
CA ILE A 130 6.30 0.86 -8.64
C ILE A 130 6.66 -0.53 -8.13
N LEU A 131 5.67 -1.22 -7.56
CA LEU A 131 5.80 -2.57 -7.02
C LEU A 131 5.94 -3.61 -8.13
N GLY A 132 5.29 -3.36 -9.28
CA GLY A 132 5.31 -4.25 -10.43
C GLY A 132 4.26 -3.87 -11.46
N LYS A 133 4.13 -4.71 -12.50
CA LYS A 133 3.25 -4.48 -13.63
C LYS A 133 2.47 -5.72 -14.04
N VAL A 134 1.26 -5.50 -14.54
CA VAL A 134 0.38 -6.54 -15.08
C VAL A 134 -0.12 -6.08 -16.45
N ASP A 135 0.21 -6.85 -17.50
CA ASP A 135 -0.01 -6.44 -18.90
C ASP A 135 -0.98 -7.31 -19.71
N ASN A 136 -1.63 -8.25 -19.03
CA ASN A 136 -2.49 -9.27 -19.61
C ASN A 136 -3.95 -9.20 -19.15
N LEU A 137 -4.36 -8.11 -18.48
CA LEU A 137 -5.74 -7.94 -18.00
C LEU A 137 -6.66 -7.37 -19.11
N PRO A 138 -7.86 -7.96 -19.31
CA PRO A 138 -8.83 -7.46 -20.27
C PRO A 138 -9.61 -6.26 -19.73
N HIS A 139 -10.38 -5.61 -20.61
CA HIS A 139 -11.36 -4.58 -20.25
C HIS A 139 -10.83 -3.40 -19.41
N LEU A 140 -9.56 -3.02 -19.57
CA LEU A 140 -8.93 -1.95 -18.77
C LEU A 140 -9.68 -0.61 -18.79
N LYS A 141 -10.34 -0.30 -19.91
CA LYS A 141 -11.04 0.97 -20.13
C LYS A 141 -12.35 1.08 -19.35
N ASP A 142 -13.19 0.06 -19.47
CA ASP A 142 -14.60 0.07 -19.05
C ASP A 142 -14.97 -1.09 -18.10
N GLY A 143 -13.99 -1.94 -17.77
CA GLY A 143 -14.14 -3.12 -16.95
C GLY A 143 -14.34 -2.81 -15.47
N ASN A 144 -14.84 -3.80 -14.76
CA ASN A 144 -15.14 -3.67 -13.35
C ASN A 144 -13.85 -3.43 -12.56
N ALA A 145 -13.85 -2.42 -11.69
CA ALA A 145 -12.69 -2.11 -10.85
C ALA A 145 -12.28 -3.28 -9.95
N GLN A 146 -13.23 -4.08 -9.46
CA GLN A 146 -12.95 -5.29 -8.68
C GLN A 146 -12.23 -6.36 -9.51
N GLU A 147 -12.60 -6.58 -10.78
CA GLU A 147 -11.91 -7.54 -11.66
C GLU A 147 -10.44 -7.15 -11.88
N ILE A 148 -10.14 -5.86 -11.91
CA ILE A 148 -8.76 -5.36 -12.02
C ILE A 148 -8.00 -5.61 -10.71
N ILE A 149 -8.64 -5.39 -9.55
CA ILE A 149 -8.04 -5.70 -8.25
C ILE A 149 -7.74 -7.21 -8.12
N ASP A 150 -8.67 -8.06 -8.55
CA ASP A 150 -8.49 -9.52 -8.57
C ASP A 150 -7.31 -9.91 -9.46
N GLY A 151 -7.20 -9.27 -10.63
CA GLY A 151 -6.15 -9.52 -11.62
C GLY A 151 -4.73 -9.17 -11.16
N VAL A 152 -4.57 -8.28 -10.17
CA VAL A 152 -3.25 -7.94 -9.61
C VAL A 152 -2.89 -8.75 -8.36
N GLN A 153 -3.79 -9.60 -7.84
CA GLN A 153 -3.57 -10.30 -6.56
C GLN A 153 -2.33 -11.19 -6.56
N GLU A 154 -2.10 -11.95 -7.64
CA GLU A 154 -0.94 -12.82 -7.72
C GLU A 154 0.38 -12.04 -7.58
N LEU A 155 0.45 -10.84 -8.16
CA LEU A 155 1.62 -9.96 -8.03
C LEU A 155 1.78 -9.47 -6.58
N VAL A 156 0.68 -9.06 -5.94
CA VAL A 156 0.68 -8.61 -4.54
C VAL A 156 1.13 -9.74 -3.61
N GLU A 157 0.59 -10.95 -3.79
CA GLU A 157 0.93 -12.13 -2.98
C GLU A 157 2.40 -12.54 -3.16
N ASN A 158 2.89 -12.57 -4.41
CA ASN A 158 4.29 -12.86 -4.69
C ASN A 158 5.21 -11.85 -4.02
N GLN A 159 4.87 -10.57 -4.10
CA GLN A 159 5.67 -9.52 -3.47
C GLN A 159 5.66 -9.63 -1.94
N ARG A 160 4.50 -9.92 -1.34
CA ARG A 160 4.40 -10.18 0.11
C ARG A 160 5.30 -11.34 0.51
N LYS A 161 5.28 -12.42 -0.26
CA LYS A 161 6.14 -13.59 -0.02
C LYS A 161 7.62 -13.23 -0.12
N THR A 162 8.04 -12.53 -1.17
CA THR A 162 9.44 -12.09 -1.31
C THR A 162 9.87 -11.15 -0.19
N ARG A 163 8.99 -10.23 0.23
CA ARG A 163 9.27 -9.30 1.33
C ARG A 163 9.43 -10.04 2.66
N TYR A 164 8.55 -11.01 2.90
CA TYR A 164 8.67 -11.90 4.04
C TYR A 164 9.99 -12.69 4.04
N GLU A 165 10.35 -13.33 2.93
CA GLU A 165 11.62 -14.08 2.82
C GLU A 165 12.84 -13.18 3.06
N THR A 166 12.80 -11.94 2.57
CA THR A 166 13.85 -10.93 2.79
C THR A 166 13.94 -10.55 4.27
N ALA A 167 12.82 -10.22 4.90
CA ALA A 167 12.75 -9.84 6.30
C ALA A 167 13.24 -10.97 7.22
N GLN A 168 12.96 -12.23 6.88
CA GLN A 168 13.50 -13.37 7.63
C GLN A 168 15.03 -13.49 7.53
N GLY A 169 15.59 -13.27 6.33
CA GLY A 169 17.04 -13.24 6.16
C GLY A 169 17.70 -12.09 6.94
N GLU A 170 17.04 -10.94 7.06
CA GLU A 170 17.49 -9.80 7.85
C GLU A 170 17.35 -10.06 9.36
N LEU A 171 16.26 -10.70 9.79
CA LEU A 171 16.02 -11.06 11.18
C LEU A 171 17.12 -11.95 11.73
N GLU A 172 17.55 -12.96 10.97
CA GLU A 172 18.65 -13.84 11.37
C GLU A 172 19.98 -13.08 11.54
N LYS A 173 20.27 -12.10 10.67
CA LYS A 173 21.45 -11.24 10.81
C LYS A 173 21.36 -10.36 12.05
N ALA A 174 20.24 -9.66 12.23
CA ALA A 174 20.00 -8.80 13.38
C ALA A 174 20.07 -9.59 14.70
N ARG A 175 19.60 -10.85 14.71
CA ARG A 175 19.65 -11.72 15.88
C ARG A 175 21.09 -12.02 16.30
N ASN A 176 21.98 -12.28 15.33
CA ASN A 176 23.40 -12.48 15.59
C ASN A 176 24.09 -11.22 16.14
N GLU A 177 23.61 -10.04 15.76
CA GLU A 177 24.10 -8.73 16.21
C GLU A 177 23.44 -8.25 17.52
N LYS A 178 22.50 -9.02 18.10
CA LYS A 178 21.70 -8.66 19.29
C LYS A 178 20.80 -7.42 19.08
N MET A 179 20.41 -7.21 17.84
CA MET A 179 19.60 -6.09 17.34
C MET A 179 18.12 -6.44 17.23
N VAL A 180 17.68 -7.51 17.89
CA VAL A 180 16.30 -7.99 17.86
C VAL A 180 15.67 -7.81 19.25
N ARG A 181 14.42 -7.34 19.27
CA ARG A 181 13.56 -7.30 20.45
C ARG A 181 12.35 -8.20 20.19
N THR A 182 12.04 -9.07 21.15
CA THR A 182 10.88 -9.98 21.09
C THR A 182 9.92 -9.78 22.27
N ASP A 183 10.35 -9.02 23.28
CA ASP A 183 9.52 -8.62 24.41
C ASP A 183 8.69 -7.38 24.04
N LEU A 184 7.38 -7.43 24.29
CA LEU A 184 6.43 -6.41 23.85
C LEU A 184 6.73 -5.03 24.43
N GLN A 185 7.14 -4.95 25.70
CA GLN A 185 7.53 -3.70 26.34
C GLN A 185 8.81 -3.12 25.71
N GLN A 186 9.81 -3.96 25.41
CA GLN A 186 11.01 -3.51 24.71
C GLN A 186 10.70 -3.04 23.28
N ILE A 187 9.84 -3.76 22.57
CA ILE A 187 9.40 -3.39 21.21
C ILE A 187 8.70 -2.04 21.23
N TYR A 188 7.72 -1.85 22.13
CA TYR A 188 7.01 -0.59 22.27
C TYR A 188 7.96 0.58 22.55
N ARG A 189 8.88 0.41 23.50
CA ARG A 189 9.87 1.44 23.81
C ARG A 189 10.76 1.77 22.60
N SER A 190 11.25 0.75 21.90
CA SER A 190 12.04 0.95 20.67
C SER A 190 11.24 1.65 19.56
N ALA A 191 9.93 1.38 19.45
CA ALA A 191 9.05 2.06 18.51
C ALA A 191 8.88 3.54 18.89
N VAL A 192 8.60 3.86 20.15
CA VAL A 192 8.49 5.24 20.66
C VAL A 192 9.78 6.03 20.47
N GLU A 193 10.94 5.41 20.73
CA GLU A 193 12.26 6.02 20.56
C GLU A 193 12.66 6.22 19.09
N GLY A 194 11.88 5.71 18.14
CA GLY A 194 12.24 5.71 16.72
C GLY A 194 13.49 4.87 16.45
N ASN A 195 13.72 3.81 17.23
CA ASN A 195 14.80 2.84 17.01
C ASN A 195 14.25 1.54 16.37
N ALA A 196 13.27 1.66 15.48
CA ALA A 196 12.62 0.56 14.77
C ALA A 196 13.00 0.58 13.29
N VAL A 197 13.62 -0.50 12.80
CA VAL A 197 13.90 -0.71 11.36
C VAL A 197 12.76 -1.47 10.72
N THR A 198 12.47 -2.67 11.25
CA THR A 198 11.43 -3.54 10.71
C THR A 198 10.76 -4.30 11.84
N LEU A 199 9.44 -4.24 11.90
CA LEU A 199 8.59 -4.99 12.79
C LEU A 199 7.97 -6.16 12.03
N LEU A 200 8.25 -7.38 12.45
CA LEU A 200 7.56 -8.57 11.99
C LEU A 200 6.40 -8.87 12.94
N VAL A 201 5.19 -9.01 12.41
CA VAL A 201 3.98 -9.29 13.18
C VAL A 201 3.27 -10.51 12.60
N ARG A 202 2.96 -11.51 13.42
CA ARG A 202 2.15 -12.65 13.00
C ARG A 202 0.72 -12.18 12.71
N GLN A 203 0.17 -12.59 11.58
CA GLN A 203 -1.21 -12.28 11.21
C GLN A 203 -2.22 -12.72 12.29
N GLY A 204 -3.09 -11.79 12.67
CA GLY A 204 -4.09 -11.89 13.71
C GLY A 204 -3.55 -11.91 15.13
N TYR A 205 -2.28 -11.55 15.34
CA TYR A 205 -1.72 -11.39 16.67
C TYR A 205 -2.10 -10.02 17.23
N SER A 206 -2.79 -10.05 18.38
CA SER A 206 -3.34 -8.89 19.08
C SER A 206 -3.19 -9.15 20.56
N VAL A 207 -2.84 -8.12 21.33
CA VAL A 207 -2.57 -8.23 22.77
C VAL A 207 -3.21 -7.04 23.48
N PRO A 208 -4.16 -7.26 24.40
CA PRO A 208 -4.67 -6.16 25.20
C PRO A 208 -3.61 -5.71 26.20
N ALA A 209 -3.46 -4.39 26.37
CA ALA A 209 -2.50 -3.82 27.32
C ALA A 209 -2.91 -2.45 27.82
N THR A 210 -2.46 -2.10 29.02
CA THR A 210 -2.45 -0.72 29.49
C THR A 210 -1.19 -0.03 28.97
N ILE A 211 -1.36 1.14 28.36
CA ILE A 211 -0.27 1.93 27.80
C ILE A 211 -0.17 3.23 28.59
N ASP A 212 1.04 3.55 29.03
CA ASP A 212 1.42 4.84 29.59
C ASP A 212 2.50 5.45 28.70
N GLU A 213 2.05 6.36 27.84
CA GLU A 213 2.88 7.06 26.86
C GLU A 213 3.94 7.95 27.53
N GLN A 214 3.67 8.49 28.73
CA GLN A 214 4.60 9.41 29.40
C GLN A 214 5.85 8.68 29.88
N ASN A 215 5.67 7.44 30.32
CA ASN A 215 6.76 6.60 30.81
C ASN A 215 7.25 5.58 29.76
N ALA A 216 6.68 5.59 28.56
CA ALA A 216 6.92 4.60 27.50
C ALA A 216 6.77 3.15 28.03
N THR A 217 5.68 2.90 28.76
CA THR A 217 5.39 1.59 29.37
C THR A 217 4.10 0.98 28.83
N LEU A 218 4.16 -0.32 28.58
CA LEU A 218 3.12 -1.18 28.08
C LEU A 218 3.07 -2.41 29.01
N LEU A 219 1.91 -2.64 29.61
CA LEU A 219 1.66 -3.75 30.52
C LEU A 219 0.52 -4.58 29.96
N VAL A 220 0.80 -5.83 29.61
CA VAL A 220 -0.21 -6.77 29.09
C VAL A 220 -1.31 -6.95 30.12
N ALA A 221 -2.55 -6.81 29.67
CA ALA A 221 -3.76 -7.01 30.47
C ALA A 221 -4.34 -8.41 30.23
N GLU A 222 -5.04 -8.95 31.24
CA GLU A 222 -5.74 -10.23 31.10
C GLU A 222 -7.12 -10.05 30.44
N ASP A 223 -7.79 -8.93 30.69
CA ASP A 223 -9.11 -8.61 30.14
C ASP A 223 -9.06 -7.29 29.33
N ALA A 224 -9.44 -7.36 28.06
CA ALA A 224 -9.53 -6.20 27.17
C ALA A 224 -10.69 -5.25 27.50
N THR A 225 -11.58 -5.62 28.43
CA THR A 225 -12.74 -4.83 28.82
C THR A 225 -12.54 -4.00 30.09
N ASP A 226 -11.38 -4.13 30.73
CA ASP A 226 -11.00 -3.36 31.91
C ASP A 226 -10.80 -1.88 31.57
N ASP A 227 -11.11 -1.01 32.54
CA ASP A 227 -11.02 0.44 32.36
C ASP A 227 -9.56 0.88 32.18
N GLY A 228 -9.28 1.63 31.10
CA GLY A 228 -7.92 2.05 30.74
C GLY A 228 -7.08 0.99 30.00
N VAL A 229 -7.66 -0.14 29.59
CA VAL A 229 -6.98 -1.14 28.75
C VAL A 229 -7.26 -0.88 27.27
N ASN A 230 -6.20 -0.80 26.48
CA ASN A 230 -6.29 -0.85 25.02
C ASN A 230 -6.52 -2.31 24.61
N ASP A 231 -7.46 -2.56 23.68
CA ASP A 231 -7.80 -3.90 23.22
C ASP A 231 -6.77 -4.49 22.25
N ASP A 232 -5.91 -3.64 21.67
CA ASP A 232 -4.82 -4.07 20.79
C ASP A 232 -3.58 -3.17 20.86
N ALA A 233 -2.69 -3.50 21.78
CA ALA A 233 -1.40 -2.82 21.89
C ALA A 233 -0.44 -3.12 20.73
N VAL A 234 -0.69 -4.17 19.94
CA VAL A 234 0.11 -4.46 18.74
C VAL A 234 -0.21 -3.44 17.65
N ALA A 235 -1.47 -3.04 17.50
CA ALA A 235 -1.88 -2.00 16.57
C ALA A 235 -1.18 -0.66 16.85
N GLU A 236 -1.09 -0.26 18.13
CA GLU A 236 -0.38 0.96 18.54
C GLU A 236 1.13 0.91 18.19
N ILE A 237 1.77 -0.24 18.36
CA ILE A 237 3.17 -0.45 17.98
C ILE A 237 3.32 -0.32 16.46
N ILE A 238 2.42 -0.93 15.68
CA ILE A 238 2.42 -0.84 14.21
C ILE A 238 2.36 0.62 13.77
N GLU A 239 1.43 1.40 14.34
CA GLU A 239 1.28 2.82 14.03
C GLU A 239 2.54 3.64 14.38
N LEU A 240 3.14 3.40 15.55
CA LEU A 240 4.38 4.07 15.95
C LEU A 240 5.56 3.74 15.05
N VAL A 241 5.71 2.47 14.64
CA VAL A 241 6.78 2.04 13.73
C VAL A 241 6.61 2.69 12.37
N ASP A 242 5.40 2.66 11.81
CA ASP A 242 5.10 3.29 10.51
C ASP A 242 5.34 4.81 10.57
N HIS A 243 4.85 5.47 11.63
CA HIS A 243 5.04 6.91 11.83
C HIS A 243 6.52 7.32 11.93
N ASN A 244 7.35 6.48 12.54
CA ASN A 244 8.78 6.70 12.69
C ASN A 244 9.62 6.16 11.52
N GLY A 245 8.98 5.83 10.40
CA GLY A 245 9.64 5.39 9.17
C GLY A 245 10.34 4.04 9.29
N GLY A 246 9.89 3.21 10.24
CA GLY A 246 10.18 1.79 10.25
C GLY A 246 9.20 1.05 9.34
N GLU A 247 9.57 -0.17 8.95
CA GLU A 247 8.74 -1.01 8.11
C GLU A 247 7.95 -2.02 8.94
N VAL A 248 6.71 -2.32 8.54
CA VAL A 248 5.91 -3.39 9.14
C VAL A 248 5.69 -4.51 8.13
N VAL A 249 6.04 -5.74 8.52
CA VAL A 249 5.92 -6.94 7.70
C VAL A 249 5.02 -7.95 8.41
N PHE A 250 3.86 -8.21 7.83
CA PHE A 250 2.95 -9.24 8.31
C PHE A 250 3.41 -10.63 7.87
N VAL A 251 3.47 -11.54 8.83
CA VAL A 251 3.90 -12.93 8.62
C VAL A 251 2.70 -13.87 8.73
N PRO A 252 2.50 -14.76 7.74
CA PRO A 252 1.47 -15.78 7.83
C PRO A 252 1.60 -16.62 9.11
N ARG A 253 0.46 -16.97 9.73
CA ARG A 253 0.43 -17.72 11.01
C ARG A 253 1.27 -18.99 10.99
N GLU A 254 1.25 -19.72 9.88
CA GLU A 254 1.98 -20.98 9.66
C GLU A 254 3.51 -20.79 9.58
N GLN A 255 3.97 -19.56 9.36
CA GLN A 255 5.38 -19.26 9.05
C GLN A 255 6.11 -18.52 10.18
N MET A 256 5.39 -18.01 11.18
CA MET A 256 5.98 -17.39 12.37
C MET A 256 5.93 -18.33 13.57
N ASN A 257 6.99 -18.36 14.36
CA ASN A 257 7.04 -19.15 15.59
C ASN A 257 5.97 -18.67 16.58
N GLU A 258 5.12 -19.56 17.08
CA GLU A 258 4.08 -19.21 18.06
C GLU A 258 4.63 -18.56 19.34
N LYS A 259 5.88 -18.86 19.70
CA LYS A 259 6.54 -18.30 20.89
C LYS A 259 7.13 -16.92 20.68
N GLU A 260 7.32 -16.51 19.43
CA GLU A 260 7.79 -15.18 19.04
C GLU A 260 6.85 -14.64 17.96
N PRO A 261 5.58 -14.34 18.30
CA PRO A 261 4.57 -13.88 17.34
C PRO A 261 4.77 -12.42 16.89
N ILE A 262 5.74 -11.73 17.49
CA ILE A 262 6.17 -10.39 17.14
C ILE A 262 7.68 -10.25 17.36
N ALA A 263 8.37 -9.56 16.46
CA ALA A 263 9.79 -9.27 16.60
C ALA A 263 10.13 -7.93 15.95
N LEU A 264 10.97 -7.13 16.60
CA LEU A 264 11.45 -5.85 16.08
C LEU A 264 12.95 -5.88 15.86
N MET A 265 13.39 -5.48 14.68
CA MET A 265 14.79 -5.19 14.37
C MET A 265 15.08 -3.71 14.67
N THR A 266 16.16 -3.42 15.41
CA THR A 266 16.55 -2.06 15.79
C THR A 266 17.66 -1.50 14.89
N ARG A 267 17.85 -0.17 14.89
CA ARG A 267 18.92 0.51 14.11
C ARG A 267 20.28 0.39 14.77
N TYR A 268 20.29 0.38 16.10
CA TYR A 268 21.45 0.18 17.00
C TYR A 268 21.01 -0.46 18.32
#